data_AF-A0A958DNK5-F1
#
_entry.id   AF-A0A958DNK5-F1
#
_cell.length_a   1.000
_cell.length_b   1.000
_cell.length_c   1.000
_cell.angle_alpha   90.00
_cell.angle_beta   90.00
_cell.angle_gamma   90.00
#
_symmetry.space_group_name_H-M   'P 1'
#
loop_
_entity.id
_entity.type
_entity.pdbx_description
1 polymer ?
#
loop_
_entity_poly.entity_id
_entity_poly.type
_entity_poly.pdbx_seq_one_letter_code
_entity_poly.pdbx_strand_id
1 'polypeptide(L)'
;MDPAFRNQLVDSYGQPMKLTWWMMCGSIFTPGSNTNVPYANTITMYLMKKYHGDRIAQYGDELSLHYHTFKWTDYDQDGTFWWNQSLSFEECRDDFDLILAQLLIEEEVFPVSFRSGWHYMDNGWQNYLDELLPYSLHNDWPNQRVDLEEPLDNTYDWSAAPGQFVPYRPSPANYQLPGNGPGWNVRSTHLYTARYRDLIDSIFVRANDGQDQLACLWGHLPEVDFLTNLQIIDSLAHQKAAQYPGVTFRYCTAIEAMQLWRGQIDSIPPALTFEMINNGDDLYFQVTTDEAIFQTQP
;
A
#
# COMPACT_ATOMS: atom_id res chain seq x y z
N MET A 1 -19.90 1.23 1.80
CA MET A 1 -20.26 0.66 3.12
C MET A 1 -21.43 1.44 3.70
N ASP A 2 -22.33 0.81 4.46
CA ASP A 2 -23.48 1.48 5.11
C ASP A 2 -23.00 2.47 6.19
N PRO A 3 -23.42 3.76 6.20
CA PRO A 3 -23.12 4.69 7.28
C PRO A 3 -23.44 4.18 8.68
N ALA A 4 -24.54 3.43 8.82
CA ALA A 4 -24.96 2.89 10.11
C ALA A 4 -23.94 1.89 10.67
N PHE A 5 -23.32 1.10 9.79
CA PHE A 5 -22.21 0.22 10.14
C PHE A 5 -20.95 1.04 10.45
N ARG A 6 -20.61 1.99 9.56
CA ARG A 6 -19.34 2.71 9.63
C ARG A 6 -19.20 3.57 10.89
N ASN A 7 -20.27 4.25 11.26
CA ASN A 7 -20.29 5.17 12.40
C ASN A 7 -20.22 4.47 13.77
N GLN A 8 -20.31 3.14 13.82
CA GLN A 8 -20.13 2.37 15.05
C GLN A 8 -18.66 2.06 15.34
N LEU A 9 -17.81 2.05 14.31
CA LEU A 9 -16.40 1.74 14.42
C LEU A 9 -15.64 3.04 14.67
N VAL A 10 -15.37 3.35 15.93
CA VAL A 10 -14.74 4.62 16.35
C VAL A 10 -13.48 4.35 17.14
N ASP A 11 -12.48 5.20 16.98
CA ASP A 11 -11.24 5.09 17.74
C ASP A 11 -11.32 5.72 19.14
N SER A 12 -10.18 5.78 19.85
CA SER A 12 -10.12 6.39 21.19
C SER A 12 -10.43 7.89 21.21
N TYR A 13 -10.43 8.55 20.05
CA TYR A 13 -10.73 9.97 19.88
C TYR A 13 -12.16 10.21 19.37
N GLY A 14 -12.97 9.15 19.25
CA GLY A 14 -14.32 9.20 18.70
C GLY A 14 -14.36 9.45 17.19
N GLN A 15 -13.24 9.26 16.48
CA GLN A 15 -13.21 9.39 15.02
C GLN A 15 -13.66 8.08 14.38
N PRO A 16 -14.55 8.13 13.37
CA PRO A 16 -14.90 6.95 12.60
C PRO A 16 -13.68 6.30 11.95
N MET A 17 -13.73 4.99 11.79
CA MET A 17 -12.71 4.25 11.05
C MET A 17 -12.52 4.87 9.66
N LYS A 18 -11.26 4.93 9.23
CA LYS A 18 -10.82 5.22 7.85
C LYS A 18 -10.20 3.97 7.25
N LEU A 19 -10.35 3.75 5.95
CA LEU A 19 -9.68 2.68 5.21
C LEU A 19 -8.78 3.26 4.13
N THR A 20 -7.71 2.54 3.85
CA THR A 20 -7.02 2.65 2.55
C THR A 20 -7.49 1.51 1.67
N TRP A 21 -7.98 1.86 0.48
CA TRP A 21 -8.36 0.94 -0.57
C TRP A 21 -7.20 0.83 -1.55
N TRP A 22 -6.38 -0.21 -1.41
CA TRP A 22 -5.34 -0.52 -2.39
C TRP A 22 -5.98 -1.23 -3.58
N MET A 23 -6.14 -0.47 -4.66
CA MET A 23 -6.85 -0.89 -5.86
C MET A 23 -5.88 -1.65 -6.77
N MET A 24 -6.23 -2.90 -7.08
CA MET A 24 -5.48 -3.70 -8.06
C MET A 24 -5.61 -3.04 -9.42
N CYS A 25 -4.50 -2.57 -9.99
CA CYS A 25 -4.44 -1.99 -11.34
C CYS A 25 -3.38 -2.70 -12.16
N GLY A 26 -3.46 -2.59 -13.49
CA GLY A 26 -2.39 -3.03 -14.40
C GLY A 26 -2.76 -3.94 -15.54
N SER A 27 -1.71 -4.42 -16.23
CA SER A 27 -1.83 -5.20 -17.47
C SER A 27 -2.70 -6.44 -17.35
N ILE A 28 -2.91 -6.96 -16.14
CA ILE A 28 -3.82 -8.08 -15.89
C ILE A 28 -5.24 -7.81 -16.43
N PHE A 29 -5.65 -6.53 -16.50
CA PHE A 29 -6.95 -6.14 -17.04
C PHE A 29 -6.92 -5.82 -18.54
N THR A 30 -5.75 -5.62 -19.16
CA THR A 30 -5.63 -5.27 -20.59
C THR A 30 -6.34 -6.25 -21.52
N PRO A 31 -6.31 -7.58 -21.29
CA PRO A 31 -7.05 -8.53 -22.15
C PRO A 31 -8.58 -8.42 -22.02
N GLY A 32 -9.09 -7.66 -21.04
CA GLY A 32 -10.51 -7.52 -20.79
C GLY A 32 -11.23 -6.85 -21.95
N SER A 33 -12.34 -7.45 -22.41
CA SER A 33 -13.19 -6.89 -23.46
C SER A 33 -14.26 -5.92 -22.93
N ASN A 34 -14.11 -5.43 -21.70
CA ASN A 34 -15.10 -4.56 -21.06
C ASN A 34 -14.97 -3.13 -21.60
N THR A 35 -15.98 -2.69 -22.35
CA THR A 35 -16.02 -1.34 -22.94
C THR A 35 -16.78 -0.32 -22.08
N ASN A 36 -17.19 -0.70 -20.85
CA ASN A 36 -17.92 0.19 -19.94
C ASN A 36 -16.99 1.10 -19.10
N VAL A 37 -15.67 0.93 -19.26
CA VAL A 37 -14.65 1.77 -18.62
C VAL A 37 -13.71 2.35 -19.68
N PRO A 38 -13.17 3.56 -19.48
CA PRO A 38 -12.31 4.22 -20.47
C PRO A 38 -11.00 3.46 -20.71
N TYR A 39 -10.36 2.98 -19.63
CA TYR A 39 -9.09 2.26 -19.68
C TYR A 39 -9.17 0.98 -18.85
N ALA A 40 -8.77 -0.13 -19.45
CA ALA A 40 -8.86 -1.43 -18.80
C ALA A 40 -7.93 -1.53 -17.58
N ASN A 41 -6.71 -0.99 -17.68
CA ASN A 41 -5.68 -1.08 -16.65
C ASN A 41 -6.08 -0.41 -15.32
N THR A 42 -6.94 0.62 -15.38
CA THR A 42 -7.40 1.38 -14.21
C THR A 42 -8.82 1.00 -13.79
N ILE A 43 -9.39 -0.09 -14.32
CA ILE A 43 -10.80 -0.45 -14.16
C ILE A 43 -11.27 -0.42 -12.70
N THR A 44 -10.48 -0.95 -11.77
CA THR A 44 -10.86 -1.01 -10.36
C THR A 44 -10.90 0.39 -9.74
N MET A 45 -9.88 1.21 -10.00
CA MET A 45 -9.78 2.60 -9.57
C MET A 45 -10.95 3.42 -10.14
N TYR A 46 -11.17 3.34 -11.45
CA TYR A 46 -12.26 4.02 -12.15
C TYR A 46 -13.62 3.70 -11.53
N LEU A 47 -13.93 2.40 -11.36
CA LEU A 47 -15.22 1.96 -10.82
C LEU A 47 -15.40 2.41 -9.37
N MET A 48 -14.33 2.34 -8.56
CA MET A 48 -14.35 2.79 -7.17
C MET A 48 -14.63 4.29 -7.08
N LYS A 49 -13.94 5.12 -7.87
CA LYS A 49 -14.21 6.57 -7.94
C LYS A 49 -15.62 6.85 -8.45
N LYS A 50 -16.03 6.23 -9.56
CA LYS A 50 -17.32 6.48 -10.22
C LYS A 50 -18.53 6.18 -9.33
N TYR A 51 -18.48 5.08 -8.58
CA TYR A 51 -19.64 4.61 -7.81
C TYR A 51 -19.54 4.90 -6.31
N HIS A 52 -18.33 5.15 -5.79
CA HIS A 52 -18.09 5.32 -4.36
C HIS A 52 -17.24 6.54 -3.99
N GLY A 53 -16.83 7.38 -4.96
CA GLY A 53 -15.99 8.56 -4.74
C GLY A 53 -16.52 9.51 -3.65
N ASP A 54 -17.80 9.87 -3.71
CA ASP A 54 -18.43 10.75 -2.70
C ASP A 54 -18.34 10.16 -1.29
N ARG A 55 -18.46 8.83 -1.16
CA ARG A 55 -18.38 8.16 0.15
C ARG A 55 -16.95 8.06 0.64
N ILE A 56 -15.99 7.80 -0.25
CA ILE A 56 -14.56 7.81 0.07
C ILE A 56 -14.16 9.18 0.61
N ALA A 57 -14.53 10.25 -0.10
CA ALA A 57 -14.27 11.62 0.34
C ALA A 57 -14.98 11.95 1.66
N GLN A 58 -16.25 11.54 1.81
CA GLN A 58 -17.00 11.74 3.05
C GLN A 58 -16.37 11.06 4.27
N TYR A 59 -15.84 9.84 4.11
CA TYR A 59 -15.21 9.11 5.22
C TYR A 59 -13.74 9.47 5.42
N GLY A 60 -13.13 10.21 4.49
CA GLY A 60 -11.69 10.45 4.50
C GLY A 60 -10.89 9.17 4.26
N ASP A 61 -11.45 8.24 3.49
CA ASP A 61 -10.74 7.04 3.05
C ASP A 61 -9.69 7.42 1.98
N GLU A 62 -8.67 6.58 1.85
CA GLU A 62 -7.61 6.73 0.85
C GLU A 62 -7.83 5.75 -0.31
N LEU A 63 -7.60 6.19 -1.55
CA LEU A 63 -7.42 5.31 -2.70
C LEU A 63 -5.93 5.24 -3.05
N SER A 64 -5.43 4.03 -3.27
CA SER A 64 -4.01 3.79 -3.50
C SER A 64 -3.78 2.56 -4.39
N LEU A 65 -2.53 2.20 -4.66
CA LEU A 65 -2.16 1.13 -5.60
C LEU A 65 -1.89 -0.21 -4.90
N HIS A 66 -2.47 -1.27 -5.46
CA HIS A 66 -2.05 -2.66 -5.28
C HIS A 66 -1.53 -3.19 -6.62
N TYR A 67 -0.32 -3.74 -6.68
CA TYR A 67 0.24 -4.23 -7.94
C TYR A 67 0.76 -5.66 -7.83
N HIS A 68 0.43 -6.49 -8.82
CA HIS A 68 0.89 -7.87 -8.93
C HIS A 68 1.87 -7.98 -10.08
N THR A 69 3.00 -8.62 -9.83
CA THR A 69 4.03 -8.87 -10.83
C THR A 69 3.71 -10.15 -11.62
N PHE A 70 2.67 -10.12 -12.46
CA PHE A 70 2.32 -11.26 -13.33
C PHE A 70 2.79 -11.05 -14.76
N LYS A 71 3.33 -12.09 -15.38
CA LYS A 71 3.80 -12.08 -16.77
C LYS A 71 3.49 -13.38 -17.49
N TRP A 72 3.06 -13.28 -18.75
CA TRP A 72 2.82 -14.43 -19.62
C TRP A 72 4.16 -15.04 -20.05
N THR A 73 4.54 -16.16 -19.46
CA THR A 73 5.87 -16.78 -19.58
C THR A 73 5.78 -18.31 -19.57
N ASP A 74 6.88 -18.95 -19.97
CA ASP A 74 7.14 -20.40 -19.92
C ASP A 74 8.58 -20.51 -19.39
N TYR A 75 8.73 -20.44 -18.06
CA TYR A 75 10.05 -20.41 -17.42
C TYR A 75 10.74 -21.77 -17.46
N ASP A 76 9.98 -22.87 -17.48
CA ASP A 76 10.54 -24.23 -17.53
C ASP A 76 10.82 -24.74 -18.96
N GLN A 77 10.35 -24.02 -19.98
CA GLN A 77 10.56 -24.26 -21.41
C GLN A 77 9.92 -25.56 -21.92
N ASP A 78 8.81 -25.98 -21.32
CA ASP A 78 8.07 -27.17 -21.77
C ASP A 78 7.13 -26.90 -22.96
N GLY A 79 6.97 -25.63 -23.36
CA GLY A 79 6.10 -25.17 -24.43
C GLY A 79 4.71 -24.75 -23.97
N THR A 80 4.42 -24.78 -22.67
CA THR A 80 3.17 -24.36 -22.05
C THR A 80 3.37 -23.03 -21.34
N PHE A 81 2.56 -22.03 -21.71
CA PHE A 81 2.67 -20.71 -21.11
C PHE A 81 1.62 -20.49 -20.03
N TRP A 82 2.03 -19.77 -18.99
CA TRP A 82 1.21 -19.41 -17.85
C TRP A 82 1.31 -17.91 -17.54
N TRP A 83 0.32 -17.39 -16.83
CA TRP A 83 0.48 -16.12 -16.10
C TRP A 83 1.24 -16.41 -14.80
N ASN A 84 2.56 -16.43 -14.90
CA ASN A 84 3.43 -16.65 -13.75
C ASN A 84 3.64 -15.34 -12.99
N GLN A 85 3.72 -15.44 -11.67
CA GLN A 85 4.39 -14.42 -10.90
C GLN A 85 5.84 -14.30 -11.40
N SER A 86 6.30 -13.10 -11.72
CA SER A 86 7.62 -12.89 -12.28
C SER A 86 8.72 -13.22 -11.28
N LEU A 87 9.85 -13.69 -11.78
CA LEU A 87 11.01 -14.02 -10.95
C LEU A 87 11.72 -12.76 -10.44
N SER A 88 11.64 -11.66 -11.19
CA SER A 88 12.08 -10.32 -10.75
C SER A 88 11.06 -9.23 -11.09
N PHE A 89 11.07 -8.13 -10.33
CA PHE A 89 10.26 -6.95 -10.65
C PHE A 89 10.61 -6.31 -11.99
N GLU A 90 11.88 -6.34 -12.41
CA GLU A 90 12.33 -5.72 -13.66
C GLU A 90 11.57 -6.25 -14.88
N GLU A 91 11.10 -7.50 -14.85
CA GLU A 91 10.28 -8.09 -15.91
C GLU A 91 8.91 -7.43 -16.10
N CYS A 92 8.44 -6.72 -15.08
CA CYS A 92 7.13 -6.05 -14.99
C CYS A 92 7.26 -4.52 -14.86
N ARG A 93 8.49 -3.97 -14.86
CA ARG A 93 8.72 -2.54 -14.61
C ARG A 93 7.98 -1.63 -15.59
N ASP A 94 8.04 -1.93 -16.89
CA ASP A 94 7.36 -1.14 -17.91
C ASP A 94 5.84 -1.06 -17.69
N ASP A 95 5.22 -2.15 -17.23
CA ASP A 95 3.80 -2.18 -16.88
C ASP A 95 3.53 -1.36 -15.61
N PHE A 96 4.36 -1.52 -14.57
CA PHE A 96 4.26 -0.72 -13.35
C PHE A 96 4.33 0.79 -13.63
N ASP A 97 5.28 1.22 -14.47
CA ASP A 97 5.46 2.61 -14.87
C ASP A 97 4.27 3.14 -15.65
N LEU A 98 3.77 2.34 -16.61
CA LEU A 98 2.57 2.68 -17.37
C LEU A 98 1.36 2.87 -16.45
N ILE A 99 1.22 2.03 -15.42
CA ILE A 99 0.10 2.12 -14.47
C ILE A 99 0.19 3.37 -13.63
N LEU A 100 1.37 3.71 -13.09
CA LEU A 100 1.55 4.94 -12.33
C LEU A 100 1.19 6.17 -13.18
N ALA A 101 1.62 6.20 -14.44
CA ALA A 101 1.28 7.26 -15.37
C ALA A 101 -0.23 7.31 -15.66
N GLN A 102 -0.87 6.16 -15.92
CA GLN A 102 -2.31 6.10 -16.18
C GLN A 102 -3.16 6.48 -14.97
N LEU A 103 -2.77 6.07 -13.76
CA LEU A 103 -3.46 6.49 -12.54
C LEU A 103 -3.37 8.00 -12.34
N LEU A 104 -2.21 8.61 -12.63
CA LEU A 104 -2.05 10.06 -12.54
C LEU A 104 -2.89 10.79 -13.60
N ILE A 105 -2.77 10.40 -14.86
CA ILE A 105 -3.35 11.13 -16.00
C ILE A 105 -4.86 10.89 -16.11
N GLU A 106 -5.31 9.64 -15.97
CA GLU A 106 -6.70 9.26 -16.24
C GLU A 106 -7.55 9.26 -14.97
N GLU A 107 -6.94 8.92 -13.84
CA GLU A 107 -7.64 8.81 -12.56
C GLU A 107 -7.28 9.93 -11.57
N GLU A 108 -6.42 10.90 -11.93
CA GLU A 108 -6.00 11.98 -11.02
C GLU A 108 -5.53 11.47 -9.64
N VAL A 109 -4.91 10.27 -9.62
CA VAL A 109 -4.44 9.60 -8.41
C VAL A 109 -2.98 9.23 -8.62
N PHE A 110 -2.08 9.85 -7.87
CA PHE A 110 -0.72 9.34 -7.72
C PHE A 110 -0.64 8.61 -6.37
N PRO A 111 -0.31 7.30 -6.33
CA PRO A 111 -0.22 6.60 -5.07
C PRO A 111 0.90 7.21 -4.20
N VAL A 112 0.65 7.28 -2.90
CA VAL A 112 1.67 7.68 -1.90
C VAL A 112 1.93 6.53 -0.93
N SER A 113 0.91 5.70 -0.69
CA SER A 113 1.07 4.39 -0.09
C SER A 113 1.10 3.28 -1.14
N PHE A 114 1.57 2.09 -0.78
CA PHE A 114 1.67 0.97 -1.69
C PHE A 114 1.56 -0.38 -0.97
N ARG A 115 0.93 -1.37 -1.62
CA ARG A 115 1.00 -2.78 -1.23
C ARG A 115 1.30 -3.66 -2.43
N SER A 116 2.29 -4.53 -2.30
CA SER A 116 2.56 -5.55 -3.30
C SER A 116 1.53 -6.67 -3.26
N GLY A 117 1.17 -7.17 -4.44
CA GLY A 117 0.37 -8.37 -4.66
C GLY A 117 1.08 -9.59 -4.10
N TRP A 118 0.33 -10.42 -3.37
CA TRP A 118 0.84 -11.68 -2.81
C TRP A 118 2.10 -11.51 -1.96
N HIS A 119 2.29 -10.30 -1.41
CA HIS A 119 3.48 -9.93 -0.63
C HIS A 119 4.82 -10.08 -1.37
N TYR A 120 4.81 -10.20 -2.70
CA TYR A 120 6.04 -10.26 -3.48
C TYR A 120 6.85 -8.99 -3.29
N MET A 121 8.15 -9.14 -3.07
CA MET A 121 9.13 -8.07 -3.10
C MET A 121 10.50 -8.65 -3.46
N ASP A 122 11.29 -7.86 -4.15
CA ASP A 122 12.73 -8.05 -4.27
C ASP A 122 13.45 -6.72 -3.98
N ASN A 123 14.78 -6.75 -3.90
CA ASN A 123 15.57 -5.53 -3.67
C ASN A 123 15.47 -4.53 -4.83
N GLY A 124 15.31 -5.00 -6.07
CA GLY A 124 15.18 -4.12 -7.23
C GLY A 124 13.90 -3.28 -7.13
N TRP A 125 12.79 -3.92 -6.77
CA TRP A 125 11.51 -3.26 -6.59
C TRP A 125 11.53 -2.30 -5.41
N GLN A 126 12.06 -2.70 -4.24
CA GLN A 126 12.12 -1.79 -3.10
C GLN A 126 12.95 -0.54 -3.42
N ASN A 127 14.11 -0.71 -4.07
CA ASN A 127 14.95 0.42 -4.46
C ASN A 127 14.22 1.34 -5.45
N TYR A 128 13.43 0.76 -6.36
CA TYR A 128 12.65 1.56 -7.32
C TYR A 128 11.46 2.28 -6.67
N LEU A 129 10.75 1.62 -5.76
CA LEU A 129 9.71 2.27 -4.94
C LEU A 129 10.29 3.43 -4.14
N ASP A 130 11.49 3.27 -3.59
CA ASP A 130 12.19 4.30 -2.84
C ASP A 130 12.53 5.57 -3.67
N GLU A 131 12.46 5.49 -5.01
CA GLU A 131 12.59 6.66 -5.90
C GLU A 131 11.25 7.38 -6.14
N LEU A 132 10.11 6.71 -5.90
CA LEU A 132 8.80 7.15 -6.39
C LEU A 132 7.76 7.30 -5.27
N LEU A 133 7.63 6.30 -4.39
CA LEU A 133 6.54 6.13 -3.43
C LEU A 133 7.10 6.04 -1.99
N PRO A 134 6.72 6.95 -1.07
CA PRO A 134 7.34 7.00 0.25
C PRO A 134 6.93 5.89 1.20
N TYR A 135 5.74 5.30 1.03
CA TYR A 135 5.16 4.42 2.04
C TYR A 135 4.75 3.06 1.47
N SER A 136 5.33 1.99 2.01
CA SER A 136 4.99 0.60 1.75
C SER A 136 4.37 -0.05 2.99
N LEU A 137 3.39 -0.94 2.81
CA LEU A 137 2.70 -1.63 3.90
C LEU A 137 2.53 -3.12 3.60
N HIS A 138 3.62 -3.77 3.19
CA HIS A 138 3.58 -5.14 2.66
C HIS A 138 4.44 -6.15 3.43
N ASN A 139 5.20 -5.74 4.46
CA ASN A 139 5.99 -6.68 5.28
C ASN A 139 5.08 -7.75 5.91
N ASP A 140 5.29 -9.01 5.53
CA ASP A 140 4.48 -10.15 5.97
C ASP A 140 5.21 -11.09 6.93
N TRP A 141 6.10 -10.55 7.77
CA TRP A 141 6.84 -11.36 8.73
C TRP A 141 5.91 -12.28 9.56
N PRO A 142 6.28 -13.55 9.78
CA PRO A 142 7.55 -14.21 9.44
C PRO A 142 7.53 -15.01 8.13
N ASN A 143 6.59 -14.73 7.24
CA ASN A 143 6.25 -15.66 6.17
C ASN A 143 7.30 -15.69 5.07
N GLN A 144 7.53 -16.88 4.53
CA GLN A 144 8.37 -17.11 3.37
C GLN A 144 7.77 -18.29 2.60
N ARG A 145 7.66 -18.14 1.28
CA ARG A 145 7.21 -19.21 0.39
C ARG A 145 7.97 -19.07 -0.93
N VAL A 146 8.32 -20.21 -1.49
CA VAL A 146 8.83 -20.30 -2.87
C VAL A 146 8.00 -21.34 -3.58
N ASP A 147 7.42 -20.95 -4.71
CA ASP A 147 6.83 -21.89 -5.64
C ASP A 147 7.81 -22.19 -6.76
N LEU A 148 7.85 -23.45 -7.18
CA LEU A 148 8.82 -23.97 -8.14
C LEU A 148 8.14 -24.69 -9.32
N GLU A 149 6.81 -24.81 -9.31
CA GLU A 149 6.04 -25.48 -10.34
C GLU A 149 5.13 -24.46 -11.02
N GLU A 150 5.22 -24.34 -12.35
CA GLU A 150 4.35 -23.42 -13.08
C GLU A 150 2.87 -23.90 -13.05
N PRO A 151 1.88 -23.00 -12.90
CA PRO A 151 2.02 -21.55 -12.77
C PRO A 151 2.60 -21.10 -11.42
N LEU A 152 3.61 -20.24 -11.45
CA LEU A 152 4.23 -19.69 -10.25
C LEU A 152 3.29 -18.70 -9.56
N ASP A 153 3.04 -18.90 -8.28
CA ASP A 153 2.32 -17.95 -7.43
C ASP A 153 2.92 -17.88 -6.02
N ASN A 154 2.53 -16.84 -5.27
CA ASN A 154 2.83 -16.73 -3.83
C ASN A 154 4.30 -16.94 -3.44
N THR A 155 5.23 -16.56 -4.31
CA THR A 155 6.66 -16.59 -4.03
C THR A 155 7.06 -15.28 -3.37
N TYR A 156 7.58 -15.31 -2.16
CA TYR A 156 8.01 -14.13 -1.39
C TYR A 156 8.88 -14.53 -0.19
N ASP A 157 9.63 -13.58 0.35
CA ASP A 157 10.40 -13.78 1.59
C ASP A 157 10.31 -12.57 2.52
N TRP A 158 9.76 -12.79 3.71
CA TRP A 158 9.72 -11.82 4.82
C TRP A 158 10.31 -12.42 6.10
N SER A 159 11.04 -13.52 6.00
CA SER A 159 11.58 -14.26 7.15
C SER A 159 12.56 -13.44 7.99
N ALA A 160 13.27 -12.49 7.36
CA ALA A 160 14.25 -11.61 8.02
C ALA A 160 13.65 -10.25 8.44
N ALA A 161 12.40 -9.96 8.09
CA ALA A 161 11.82 -8.64 8.34
C ALA A 161 11.46 -8.40 9.81
N PRO A 162 11.30 -7.13 10.25
CA PRO A 162 10.85 -6.83 11.60
C PRO A 162 9.48 -7.46 11.90
N GLY A 163 9.43 -8.25 12.97
CA GLY A 163 8.18 -8.81 13.50
C GLY A 163 7.36 -7.84 14.36
N GLN A 164 7.87 -6.65 14.65
CA GLN A 164 7.14 -5.63 15.39
C GLN A 164 6.32 -4.74 14.45
N PHE A 165 5.26 -4.13 14.97
CA PHE A 165 4.45 -3.14 14.27
C PHE A 165 5.07 -1.74 14.41
N VAL A 166 6.36 -1.66 14.11
CA VAL A 166 7.18 -0.45 14.16
C VAL A 166 7.65 -0.19 12.74
N PRO A 167 7.20 0.90 12.09
CA PRO A 167 7.70 1.28 10.77
C PRO A 167 9.22 1.39 10.76
N TYR A 168 9.81 0.93 9.67
CA TYR A 168 11.25 0.97 9.45
C TYR A 168 11.54 1.50 8.06
N ARG A 169 12.75 2.03 7.88
CA ARG A 169 13.28 2.39 6.57
C ARG A 169 14.00 1.16 6.01
N PRO A 170 13.61 0.60 4.85
CA PRO A 170 14.29 -0.56 4.29
C PRO A 170 15.79 -0.30 4.04
N SER A 171 16.60 -1.36 4.11
CA SER A 171 18.00 -1.31 3.68
C SER A 171 18.09 -1.48 2.17
N PRO A 172 18.86 -0.64 1.44
CA PRO A 172 19.04 -0.79 0.00
C PRO A 172 19.64 -2.14 -0.43
N ALA A 173 20.33 -2.84 0.48
CA ALA A 173 20.93 -4.15 0.25
C ALA A 173 20.02 -5.33 0.61
N ASN A 174 19.00 -5.10 1.47
CA ASN A 174 18.02 -6.10 1.86
C ASN A 174 16.74 -5.40 2.32
N TYR A 175 15.73 -5.39 1.46
CA TYR A 175 14.45 -4.72 1.68
C TYR A 175 13.75 -5.18 2.98
N GLN A 176 14.04 -6.39 3.46
CA GLN A 176 13.46 -6.92 4.69
C GLN A 176 14.01 -6.22 5.93
N LEU A 177 15.26 -5.74 5.90
CA LEU A 177 15.96 -5.27 7.09
C LEU A 177 15.83 -3.75 7.27
N PRO A 178 15.78 -3.24 8.52
CA PRO A 178 15.99 -1.83 8.80
C PRO A 178 17.34 -1.33 8.27
N GLY A 179 17.32 -0.14 7.67
CA GLY A 179 18.46 0.55 7.08
C GLY A 179 18.19 2.04 6.93
N ASN A 180 18.57 2.59 5.77
CA ASN A 180 18.55 4.04 5.52
C ASN A 180 17.96 4.42 4.15
N GLY A 181 17.20 3.53 3.51
CA GLY A 181 16.43 3.86 2.30
C GLY A 181 15.48 5.04 2.54
N PRO A 182 15.15 5.86 1.53
CA PRO A 182 14.25 7.01 1.71
C PRO A 182 12.82 6.60 2.06
N GLY A 183 12.36 5.42 1.61
CA GLY A 183 11.03 4.91 1.88
C GLY A 183 10.83 4.38 3.30
N TRP A 184 9.57 4.11 3.65
CA TRP A 184 9.15 3.47 4.89
C TRP A 184 8.35 2.21 4.60
N ASN A 185 8.53 1.20 5.42
CA ASN A 185 7.75 -0.03 5.40
C ASN A 185 7.25 -0.36 6.79
N VAL A 186 6.15 -1.10 6.89
CA VAL A 186 5.60 -1.54 8.16
C VAL A 186 5.01 -2.93 8.06
N ARG A 187 5.09 -3.66 9.16
CA ARG A 187 4.47 -4.97 9.29
C ARG A 187 2.96 -4.89 9.00
N SER A 188 2.53 -5.81 8.16
CA SER A 188 1.16 -6.04 7.75
C SER A 188 0.70 -7.43 8.18
N THR A 189 -0.59 -7.60 8.43
CA THR A 189 -1.18 -8.91 8.72
C THR A 189 -2.64 -8.94 8.31
N HIS A 190 -3.12 -10.10 7.89
CA HIS A 190 -4.54 -10.30 7.64
C HIS A 190 -5.35 -10.06 8.92
N LEU A 191 -6.52 -9.40 8.80
CA LEU A 191 -7.50 -9.19 9.87
C LEU A 191 -7.85 -10.50 10.61
N TYR A 192 -8.11 -11.58 9.86
CA TYR A 192 -8.33 -12.93 10.41
C TYR A 192 -7.16 -13.38 11.30
N THR A 193 -5.92 -13.23 10.85
CA THR A 193 -4.75 -13.60 11.67
C THR A 193 -4.65 -12.74 12.93
N ALA A 194 -4.89 -11.44 12.81
CA ALA A 194 -4.79 -10.50 13.93
C ALA A 194 -5.77 -10.79 15.07
N ARG A 195 -6.98 -11.27 14.77
CA ARG A 195 -7.98 -11.64 15.79
C ARG A 195 -7.71 -12.96 16.53
N TYR A 196 -6.84 -13.83 16.03
CA TYR A 196 -6.59 -15.16 16.65
C TYR A 196 -5.21 -15.31 17.29
N ARG A 197 -4.23 -14.46 16.94
CA ARG A 197 -2.84 -14.60 17.40
C ARG A 197 -2.43 -13.60 18.48
N ASP A 198 -3.40 -13.06 19.23
CA ASP A 198 -3.19 -12.02 20.25
C ASP A 198 -2.36 -10.81 19.75
N LEU A 199 -2.40 -10.53 18.44
CA LEU A 199 -1.55 -9.48 17.86
C LEU A 199 -1.98 -8.10 18.36
N ILE A 200 -3.29 -7.87 18.52
CA ILE A 200 -3.83 -6.63 19.09
C ILE A 200 -3.34 -6.43 20.52
N ASP A 201 -3.32 -7.48 21.35
CA ASP A 201 -2.75 -7.38 22.70
C ASP A 201 -1.26 -7.01 22.66
N SER A 202 -0.49 -7.68 21.80
CA SER A 202 0.96 -7.42 21.67
C SER A 202 1.27 -5.98 21.23
N ILE A 203 0.39 -5.37 20.43
CA ILE A 203 0.48 -3.98 20.01
C ILE A 203 0.28 -3.06 21.23
N PHE A 204 -0.78 -3.28 22.01
CA PHE A 204 -1.08 -2.45 23.18
C PHE A 204 -0.07 -2.63 24.31
N VAL A 205 0.46 -3.84 24.53
CA VAL A 205 1.55 -4.08 25.50
C VAL A 205 2.75 -3.21 25.18
N ARG A 206 3.22 -3.21 23.91
CA ARG A 206 4.37 -2.39 23.50
C ARG A 206 4.09 -0.90 23.61
N ALA A 207 2.90 -0.46 23.22
CA ALA A 207 2.50 0.94 23.38
C ALA A 207 2.46 1.37 24.85
N ASN A 208 1.98 0.51 25.73
CA ASN A 208 1.96 0.76 27.18
C ASN A 208 3.37 0.82 27.78
N ASP A 209 4.32 0.09 27.19
CA ASP A 209 5.74 0.14 27.55
C ASP A 209 6.47 1.35 26.93
N GLY A 210 5.74 2.27 26.28
CA GLY A 210 6.26 3.52 25.73
C GLY A 210 6.76 3.42 24.28
N GLN A 211 6.44 2.34 23.56
CA GLN A 211 6.78 2.16 22.14
C GLN A 211 5.53 2.25 21.28
N ASP A 212 5.31 3.40 20.65
CA ASP A 212 4.23 3.57 19.68
C ASP A 212 4.26 2.47 18.61
N GLN A 213 3.07 2.08 18.14
CA GLN A 213 2.92 1.02 17.14
C GLN A 213 2.05 1.53 15.98
N LEU A 214 2.41 1.14 14.76
CA LEU A 214 1.61 1.32 13.55
C LEU A 214 1.37 -0.06 12.95
N ALA A 215 0.11 -0.51 12.92
CA ALA A 215 -0.26 -1.80 12.37
C ALA A 215 -1.03 -1.66 11.07
N CYS A 216 -0.55 -2.30 10.00
CA CYS A 216 -1.33 -2.51 8.78
C CYS A 216 -2.15 -3.79 8.93
N LEU A 217 -3.47 -3.66 9.07
CA LEU A 217 -4.38 -4.81 9.11
C LEU A 217 -5.18 -4.85 7.80
N TRP A 218 -5.10 -5.97 7.08
CA TRP A 218 -5.66 -6.07 5.74
C TRP A 218 -6.66 -7.22 5.57
N GLY A 219 -7.53 -7.11 4.59
CA GLY A 219 -8.41 -8.18 4.10
C GLY A 219 -8.74 -7.89 2.63
N HIS A 220 -9.20 -8.89 1.90
CA HIS A 220 -9.61 -8.70 0.51
C HIS A 220 -11.11 -8.50 0.40
N LEU A 221 -11.55 -7.74 -0.60
CA LEU A 221 -12.90 -7.91 -1.13
C LEU A 221 -12.85 -8.95 -2.25
N PRO A 222 -13.85 -9.85 -2.35
CA PRO A 222 -15.12 -9.84 -1.64
C PRO A 222 -15.20 -10.84 -0.46
N GLU A 223 -14.18 -10.95 0.39
CA GLU A 223 -14.24 -11.84 1.57
C GLU A 223 -15.54 -11.60 2.35
N VAL A 224 -16.34 -12.65 2.52
CA VAL A 224 -17.70 -12.55 3.08
C VAL A 224 -17.69 -12.10 4.54
N ASP A 225 -16.58 -12.32 5.23
CA ASP A 225 -16.35 -11.96 6.62
C ASP A 225 -15.58 -10.65 6.79
N PHE A 226 -15.28 -9.89 5.71
CA PHE A 226 -14.53 -8.64 5.78
C PHE A 226 -15.13 -7.66 6.80
N LEU A 227 -16.45 -7.39 6.70
CA LEU A 227 -17.14 -6.48 7.62
C LEU A 227 -17.17 -7.00 9.06
N THR A 228 -17.39 -8.31 9.23
CA THR A 228 -17.37 -8.96 10.54
C THR A 228 -15.98 -8.86 11.18
N ASN A 229 -14.92 -9.06 10.39
CA ASN A 229 -13.56 -8.93 10.87
C ASN A 229 -13.22 -7.48 11.27
N LEU A 230 -13.72 -6.45 10.57
CA LEU A 230 -13.57 -5.06 11.00
C LEU A 230 -14.21 -4.81 12.38
N GLN A 231 -15.44 -5.29 12.61
CA GLN A 231 -16.12 -5.16 13.91
C GLN A 231 -15.37 -5.85 15.04
N ILE A 232 -14.79 -7.02 14.76
CA ILE A 232 -14.05 -7.81 15.74
C ILE A 232 -12.74 -7.11 16.11
N ILE A 233 -12.01 -6.59 15.12
CA ILE A 233 -10.79 -5.84 15.38
C ILE A 233 -11.08 -4.58 16.18
N ASP A 234 -12.15 -3.85 15.87
CA ASP A 234 -12.59 -2.70 16.65
C ASP A 234 -12.93 -3.07 18.10
N SER A 235 -13.71 -4.14 18.29
CA SER A 235 -14.06 -4.63 19.62
C SER A 235 -12.81 -5.04 20.43
N LEU A 236 -11.85 -5.70 19.78
CA LEU A 236 -10.58 -6.08 20.42
C LEU A 236 -9.76 -4.82 20.78
N ALA A 237 -9.67 -3.82 19.91
CA ALA A 237 -8.97 -2.59 20.19
C ALA A 237 -9.56 -1.85 21.41
N HIS A 238 -10.89 -1.74 21.51
CA HIS A 238 -11.55 -1.15 22.68
C HIS A 238 -11.35 -1.97 23.95
N GLN A 239 -11.38 -3.31 23.86
CA GLN A 239 -11.07 -4.18 24.99
C GLN A 239 -9.64 -3.93 25.49
N LYS A 240 -8.67 -3.76 24.58
CA LYS A 240 -7.28 -3.49 24.95
C LYS A 240 -7.08 -2.06 25.46
N ALA A 241 -7.75 -1.06 24.91
CA ALA A 241 -7.74 0.30 25.46
C ALA A 241 -8.27 0.33 26.91
N ALA A 242 -9.28 -0.47 27.24
CA ALA A 242 -9.76 -0.60 28.61
C ALA A 242 -8.76 -1.32 29.54
N GLN A 243 -8.00 -2.29 29.01
CA GLN A 243 -6.96 -3.02 29.74
C GLN A 243 -5.68 -2.19 29.95
N TYR A 244 -5.36 -1.31 29.00
CA TYR A 244 -4.17 -0.44 28.99
C TYR A 244 -4.60 1.03 28.93
N PRO A 245 -5.13 1.62 30.02
CA PRO A 245 -5.78 2.93 30.00
C PRO A 245 -4.85 4.12 29.67
N GLY A 246 -3.53 3.90 29.65
CA GLY A 246 -2.54 4.88 29.19
C GLY A 246 -2.33 4.89 27.67
N VAL A 247 -2.89 3.92 26.95
CA VAL A 247 -2.72 3.76 25.49
C VAL A 247 -4.00 4.19 24.78
N THR A 248 -3.86 5.13 23.85
CA THR A 248 -4.91 5.52 22.91
C THR A 248 -4.58 4.98 21.52
N PHE A 249 -5.61 4.60 20.76
CA PHE A 249 -5.46 4.17 19.37
C PHE A 249 -6.25 5.08 18.41
N ARG A 250 -5.81 5.11 17.15
CA ARG A 250 -6.42 5.89 16.07
C ARG A 250 -6.60 5.05 14.81
N TYR A 251 -7.72 5.19 14.14
CA TYR A 251 -7.90 4.67 12.78
C TYR A 251 -7.42 5.71 11.76
N CYS A 252 -6.45 5.32 10.95
CA CYS A 252 -5.82 6.20 9.97
C CYS A 252 -5.88 5.56 8.58
N THR A 253 -5.86 6.39 7.54
CA THR A 253 -5.37 5.91 6.24
C THR A 253 -3.86 5.59 6.34
N ALA A 254 -3.32 4.87 5.37
CA ALA A 254 -1.91 4.51 5.32
C ALA A 254 -1.00 5.75 5.30
N ILE A 255 -1.38 6.77 4.52
CA ILE A 255 -0.66 8.05 4.47
C ILE A 255 -0.71 8.75 5.82
N GLU A 256 -1.90 8.91 6.41
CA GLU A 256 -2.06 9.57 7.70
C GLU A 256 -1.26 8.88 8.80
N ALA A 257 -1.28 7.54 8.83
CA ALA A 257 -0.55 6.74 9.81
C ALA A 257 0.96 7.01 9.72
N MET A 258 1.52 6.99 8.50
CA MET A 258 2.95 7.21 8.29
C MET A 258 3.38 8.66 8.52
N GLN A 259 2.54 9.64 8.17
CA GLN A 259 2.80 11.05 8.48
C GLN A 259 2.83 11.29 10.00
N LEU A 260 1.88 10.71 10.74
CA LEU A 260 1.87 10.76 12.21
C LEU A 260 3.11 10.09 12.80
N TRP A 261 3.48 8.90 12.30
CA TRP A 261 4.69 8.19 12.74
C TRP A 261 5.97 9.01 12.56
N ARG A 262 6.09 9.68 11.42
CA ARG A 262 7.23 10.55 11.10
C ARG A 262 7.22 11.86 11.89
N GLY A 263 6.15 12.15 12.63
CA GLY A 263 5.95 13.45 13.27
C GLY A 263 5.91 14.59 12.26
N GLN A 264 5.41 14.34 11.04
CA GLN A 264 5.36 15.36 9.99
C GLN A 264 4.33 16.43 10.37
N ILE A 265 4.81 17.67 10.51
CA ILE A 265 4.00 18.85 10.84
C ILE A 265 3.68 19.65 9.57
N ASP A 266 4.45 19.41 8.51
CA ASP A 266 4.27 20.09 7.23
C ASP A 266 3.11 19.49 6.44
N SER A 267 2.13 20.35 6.18
CA SER A 267 0.90 20.08 5.43
C SER A 267 0.70 21.05 4.27
N ILE A 268 1.70 21.90 3.99
CA ILE A 268 1.66 22.85 2.88
C ILE A 268 2.25 22.12 1.67
N PRO A 269 1.51 21.98 0.56
CA PRO A 269 2.07 21.39 -0.65
C PRO A 269 3.23 22.24 -1.20
N PRO A 270 4.31 21.62 -1.72
CA PRO A 270 5.40 22.35 -2.35
C PRO A 270 4.89 23.16 -3.54
N ALA A 271 5.42 24.36 -3.74
CA ALA A 271 5.13 25.16 -4.92
C ALA A 271 5.94 24.62 -6.10
N LEU A 272 5.26 24.01 -7.06
CA LEU A 272 5.85 23.56 -8.31
C LEU A 272 5.79 24.67 -9.36
N THR A 273 6.95 25.03 -9.90
CA THR A 273 7.07 25.93 -11.05
C THR A 273 7.42 25.11 -12.28
N PHE A 274 6.69 25.35 -13.36
CA PHE A 274 6.87 24.70 -14.65
C PHE A 274 7.12 25.77 -15.71
N GLU A 275 8.34 25.82 -16.25
CA GLU A 275 8.74 26.77 -17.27
C GLU A 275 9.14 26.06 -18.56
N MET A 276 8.60 26.54 -19.67
CA MET A 276 8.98 26.10 -21.01
C MET A 276 10.15 26.93 -21.52
N ILE A 277 11.29 26.29 -21.79
CA ILE A 277 12.50 26.93 -22.29
C ILE A 277 12.70 26.53 -23.74
N ASN A 278 12.59 27.51 -24.63
CA ASN A 278 12.93 27.34 -26.04
C ASN A 278 14.42 27.59 -26.25
N ASN A 279 15.14 26.63 -26.84
CA ASN A 279 16.54 26.79 -27.20
C ASN A 279 16.75 26.39 -28.67
N GLY A 280 16.60 27.36 -29.56
CA GLY A 280 16.57 27.11 -31.00
C GLY A 280 15.32 26.32 -31.39
N ASP A 281 15.51 25.15 -31.98
CA ASP A 281 14.45 24.22 -32.37
C ASP A 281 14.07 23.22 -31.27
N ASP A 282 14.84 23.20 -30.16
CA ASP A 282 14.60 22.31 -29.03
C ASP A 282 13.67 22.95 -27.99
N LEU A 283 12.80 22.11 -27.42
CA LEU A 283 11.89 22.44 -26.34
C LEU A 283 12.33 21.74 -25.06
N TYR A 284 12.62 22.51 -24.01
CA TYR A 284 12.93 21.99 -22.69
C TYR A 284 11.84 22.42 -21.70
N PHE A 285 11.62 21.60 -20.67
CA PHE A 285 10.79 21.96 -19.53
C PHE A 285 11.68 22.01 -18.29
N GLN A 286 11.72 23.16 -17.64
CA GLN A 286 12.33 23.30 -16.33
C GLN A 286 11.23 23.16 -15.28
N VAL A 287 11.39 22.16 -14.42
CA VAL A 287 10.53 21.94 -13.26
C VAL A 287 11.34 22.24 -12.00
N THR A 288 10.80 23.05 -11.10
CA THR A 288 11.44 23.37 -9.82
C THR A 288 10.42 23.37 -8.69
N THR A 289 10.86 22.95 -7.50
CA THR A 289 10.11 23.07 -6.25
C THR A 289 10.78 24.09 -5.34
N ASP A 290 10.02 24.73 -4.47
CA ASP A 290 10.52 25.68 -3.46
C ASP A 290 11.07 24.99 -2.20
N GLU A 291 10.85 23.68 -2.08
CA GLU A 291 11.37 22.84 -1.01
C GLU A 291 11.77 21.44 -1.50
N ALA A 292 12.38 20.67 -0.58
CA ALA A 292 12.75 19.29 -0.86
C ALA A 292 11.52 18.39 -0.89
N ILE A 293 11.37 17.63 -1.98
CA ILE A 293 10.34 16.60 -2.13
C ILE A 293 10.93 15.21 -1.85
N PHE A 294 10.07 14.19 -1.83
CA PHE A 294 10.50 12.80 -1.62
C PHE A 294 11.38 12.29 -2.76
N GLN A 295 10.95 12.55 -4.00
CA GLN A 295 11.70 12.20 -5.20
C GLN A 295 13.02 12.97 -5.24
N THR A 296 14.02 12.38 -5.88
CA THR A 296 15.34 13.01 -6.01
C THR A 296 15.32 14.27 -6.89
N GLN A 297 14.31 14.40 -7.75
CA GLN A 297 14.10 15.52 -8.66
C GLN A 297 12.59 15.79 -8.81
N PRO A 298 12.19 17.06 -9.05
CA PRO A 298 10.81 17.45 -9.33
C PRO A 298 10.34 17.09 -10.74
#